data_AF-A0A285D6D7-F1
#
_entry.id   AF-A0A285D6D7-F1
#
_cell.length_a   1.000
_cell.length_b   1.000
_cell.length_c   1.000
_cell.angle_alpha   90.00
_cell.angle_beta   90.00
_cell.angle_gamma   90.00
#
_symmetry.space_group_name_H-M   'P 1'
#
loop_
_entity.id
_entity.type
_entity.pdbx_description
1 polymer ?
#
loop_
_entity_poly.entity_id
_entity_poly.type
_entity_poly.pdbx_seq_one_letter_code
_entity_poly.pdbx_strand_id
1 'polypeptide(L)'
;MDRPAPRSTPRPKPDHSTEVSRLVDGAQPLAGTLGEAYLHARGLTDPGCPDLLFHPDLPDFDTRRGWPGLIALPRLADGTRAPGIHRTFLMDDGSAKGPGGKKMLGSVAEAAVRLFAMPAGGHLGIAEGIETALAAHALFDTAVWAALSADGLARFRWPEGTTRVTIYADAGDAGRQAPMLPWRVTRSSCPRMPF
;
A
#
# COMPACT_ATOMS: atom_id res chain seq x y z
N MET A 1 36.48 -26.32 27.57
CA MET A 1 36.30 -24.90 27.17
C MET A 1 35.53 -24.90 25.87
N ASP A 2 34.22 -24.70 25.93
CA ASP A 2 33.37 -24.64 24.74
C ASP A 2 33.23 -23.16 24.35
N ARG A 3 33.80 -22.77 23.21
CA ARG A 3 33.85 -21.37 22.77
C ARG A 3 32.63 -21.12 21.88
N PRO A 4 31.71 -20.22 22.25
CA PRO A 4 30.52 -19.98 21.43
C PRO A 4 30.92 -19.45 20.05
N ALA A 5 30.29 -19.99 19.01
CA ALA A 5 30.52 -19.59 17.63
C ALA A 5 30.24 -18.09 17.45
N PRO A 6 31.04 -17.37 16.63
CA PRO A 6 30.82 -15.95 16.38
C PRO A 6 29.45 -15.75 15.72
N ARG A 7 28.62 -14.88 16.31
CA ARG A 7 27.37 -14.42 15.71
C ARG A 7 27.71 -13.72 14.39
N SER A 8 27.19 -14.25 13.28
CA SER A 8 27.33 -13.61 11.97
C SER A 8 26.67 -12.23 12.01
N THR A 9 27.40 -11.21 11.58
CA THR A 9 26.83 -9.88 11.39
C THR A 9 25.84 -9.93 10.21
N PRO A 10 24.64 -9.35 10.33
CA PRO A 10 23.70 -9.29 9.21
C PRO A 10 24.32 -8.52 8.06
N ARG A 11 24.27 -9.08 6.85
CA ARG A 11 24.71 -8.41 5.61
C ARG A 11 23.88 -7.13 5.44
N PRO A 12 24.49 -5.97 5.12
CA PRO A 12 23.73 -4.76 4.86
C PRO A 12 22.75 -5.03 3.72
N LYS A 13 21.48 -4.66 3.91
CA LYS A 13 20.47 -4.75 2.86
C LYS A 13 20.92 -3.90 1.67
N PRO A 14 20.66 -4.32 0.43
CA PRO A 14 20.97 -3.51 -0.74
C PRO A 14 20.32 -2.12 -0.61
N ASP A 15 21.09 -1.07 -0.89
CA ASP A 15 20.59 0.29 -0.91
C ASP A 15 19.89 0.54 -2.25
N HIS A 16 18.56 0.63 -2.20
CA HIS A 16 17.72 0.92 -3.37
C HIS A 16 17.36 2.42 -3.49
N SER A 17 17.93 3.29 -2.64
CA SER A 17 17.57 4.70 -2.56
C SER A 17 17.59 5.42 -3.91
N THR A 18 18.67 5.25 -4.69
CA THR A 18 18.85 5.90 -5.99
C THR A 18 17.82 5.42 -7.02
N GLU A 19 17.55 4.12 -7.06
CA GLU A 19 16.56 3.55 -7.98
C GLU A 19 15.14 4.02 -7.61
N VAL A 20 14.83 4.00 -6.31
CA VAL A 20 13.58 4.48 -5.78
C VAL A 20 13.35 5.96 -6.11
N SER A 21 14.35 6.84 -5.88
CA SER A 21 14.23 8.26 -6.22
C SER A 21 13.96 8.46 -7.70
N ARG A 22 14.70 7.78 -8.59
CA ARG A 22 14.48 7.87 -10.04
C ARG A 22 13.04 7.49 -10.45
N LEU A 23 12.50 6.42 -9.87
CA LEU A 23 11.13 5.99 -10.16
C LEU A 23 10.08 6.97 -9.60
N VAL A 24 10.33 7.59 -8.45
CA VAL A 24 9.42 8.59 -7.90
C VAL A 24 9.49 9.90 -8.71
N ASP A 25 10.69 10.31 -9.13
CA ASP A 25 10.89 11.52 -9.94
C ASP A 25 10.24 11.41 -11.33
N GLY A 26 10.16 10.19 -11.89
CA GLY A 26 9.47 9.89 -13.14
C GLY A 26 7.96 9.70 -13.00
N ALA A 27 7.41 9.79 -11.79
CA ALA A 27 5.99 9.59 -11.53
C ALA A 27 5.21 10.90 -11.57
N GLN A 28 3.91 10.79 -11.81
CA GLN A 28 2.96 11.90 -11.95
C GLN A 28 1.65 11.60 -11.19
N PRO A 29 0.83 12.61 -10.89
CA PRO A 29 -0.52 12.39 -10.35
C PRO A 29 -1.36 11.45 -11.23
N LEU A 30 -2.34 10.77 -10.64
CA LEU A 30 -3.18 9.79 -11.36
C LEU A 30 -4.12 10.45 -12.36
N ALA A 31 -4.61 11.66 -12.09
CA ALA A 31 -5.53 12.38 -12.96
C ALA A 31 -5.06 12.44 -14.41
N GLY A 32 -5.91 12.01 -15.34
CA GLY A 32 -5.66 11.95 -16.78
C GLY A 32 -4.76 10.81 -17.24
N THR A 33 -4.47 9.82 -16.39
CA THR A 33 -3.54 8.72 -16.71
C THR A 33 -4.21 7.36 -16.83
N LEU A 34 -3.47 6.36 -17.32
CA LEU A 34 -3.89 4.95 -17.29
C LEU A 34 -4.09 4.44 -15.85
N GLY A 35 -3.45 5.05 -14.86
CA GLY A 35 -3.67 4.73 -13.44
C GLY A 35 -5.06 5.13 -12.97
N GLU A 36 -5.54 6.31 -13.35
CA GLU A 36 -6.93 6.73 -13.08
C GLU A 36 -7.92 5.85 -13.86
N ALA A 37 -7.66 5.59 -15.15
CA ALA A 37 -8.50 4.70 -15.95
C ALA A 37 -8.61 3.30 -15.33
N TYR A 38 -7.50 2.76 -14.81
CA TYR A 38 -7.46 1.49 -14.09
C TYR A 38 -8.34 1.49 -12.83
N LEU A 39 -8.26 2.55 -12.02
CA LEU A 39 -9.11 2.67 -10.83
C LEU A 39 -10.58 2.78 -11.23
N HIS A 40 -10.89 3.63 -12.21
CA HIS A 40 -12.25 3.87 -12.68
C HIS A 40 -12.89 2.59 -13.26
N ALA A 41 -12.15 1.80 -14.03
CA ALA A 41 -12.61 0.52 -14.56
C ALA A 41 -13.00 -0.49 -13.46
N ARG A 42 -12.51 -0.29 -12.23
CA ARG A 42 -12.87 -1.09 -11.04
C ARG A 42 -13.92 -0.42 -10.15
N GLY A 43 -14.53 0.68 -10.61
CA GLY A 43 -15.47 1.47 -9.82
C GLY A 43 -14.82 2.22 -8.65
N LEU A 44 -13.52 2.48 -8.75
CA LEU A 44 -12.75 3.21 -7.74
C LEU A 44 -12.40 4.60 -8.26
N THR A 45 -12.20 5.54 -7.33
CA THR A 45 -11.83 6.92 -7.64
C THR A 45 -10.41 7.20 -7.15
N ASP A 46 -9.70 8.06 -7.87
CA ASP A 46 -8.41 8.61 -7.41
C ASP A 46 -8.61 9.33 -6.07
N PRO A 47 -7.91 8.95 -4.99
CA PRO A 47 -7.99 9.66 -3.71
C PRO A 47 -7.38 11.07 -3.76
N GLY A 48 -6.64 11.42 -4.82
CA GLY A 48 -5.95 12.71 -4.96
C GLY A 48 -4.84 12.91 -3.92
N CYS A 49 -4.35 11.84 -3.31
CA CYS A 49 -3.32 11.90 -2.28
C CYS A 49 -1.92 11.92 -2.91
N PRO A 50 -0.92 12.53 -2.25
CA PRO A 50 0.45 12.57 -2.77
C PRO A 50 1.18 11.22 -2.66
N ASP A 51 0.57 10.22 -2.02
CA ASP A 51 1.18 8.92 -1.73
C ASP A 51 0.78 7.83 -2.72
N LEU A 52 -0.07 8.15 -3.70
CA LEU A 52 -0.41 7.27 -4.81
C LEU A 52 -0.19 8.03 -6.11
N LEU A 53 0.73 7.52 -6.93
CA LEU A 53 1.19 8.15 -8.16
C LEU A 53 1.10 7.15 -9.32
N PHE A 54 1.14 7.66 -10.53
CA PHE A 54 1.25 6.90 -11.77
C PHE A 54 2.64 7.06 -12.37
N HIS A 55 3.19 5.99 -12.93
CA HIS A 55 4.43 6.02 -13.69
C HIS A 55 4.21 5.34 -15.05
N PRO A 56 4.50 6.02 -16.17
CA PRO A 56 4.19 5.51 -17.51
C PRO A 56 5.09 4.33 -17.93
N ASP A 57 6.29 4.22 -17.35
CA ASP A 57 7.33 3.28 -17.78
C ASP A 57 8.03 2.55 -16.61
N LEU A 58 7.27 1.90 -15.73
CA LEU A 58 7.83 1.16 -14.59
C LEU A 58 8.69 -0.02 -15.05
N PRO A 59 10.00 -0.04 -14.74
CA PRO A 59 10.87 -1.13 -15.14
C PRO A 59 10.49 -2.45 -14.47
N ASP A 60 10.28 -3.48 -15.30
CA ASP A 60 10.12 -4.85 -14.84
C ASP A 60 11.25 -5.73 -15.39
N PHE A 61 12.12 -6.19 -14.50
CA PHE A 61 13.26 -7.02 -14.85
C PHE A 61 12.86 -8.41 -15.37
N ASP A 62 11.69 -8.92 -14.96
CA ASP A 62 11.24 -10.25 -15.37
C ASP A 62 10.78 -10.24 -16.83
N THR A 63 10.01 -9.22 -17.22
CA THR A 63 9.55 -9.04 -18.61
C THR A 63 10.51 -8.24 -19.48
N ARG A 64 11.58 -7.66 -18.90
CA ARG A 64 12.62 -6.86 -19.58
C ARG A 64 12.08 -5.68 -20.39
N ARG A 65 11.01 -5.05 -19.90
CA ARG A 65 10.44 -3.83 -20.45
C ARG A 65 9.87 -2.97 -19.33
N GLY A 66 9.51 -1.74 -19.65
CA GLY A 66 8.67 -0.93 -18.79
C GLY A 66 7.18 -1.18 -19.03
N TRP A 67 6.39 -0.89 -18.00
CA TRP A 67 4.93 -0.96 -18.04
C TRP A 67 4.33 0.29 -17.40
N PRO A 68 3.16 0.75 -17.83
CA PRO A 68 2.40 1.70 -17.01
C PRO A 68 2.12 1.08 -15.64
N GLY A 69 2.11 1.89 -14.58
CA GLY A 69 1.71 1.37 -13.29
C GLY A 69 1.59 2.37 -12.16
N LEU A 70 1.04 1.89 -11.05
CA LEU A 70 0.89 2.69 -9.83
C LEU A 70 2.15 2.56 -8.97
N ILE A 71 2.64 3.70 -8.48
CA ILE A 71 3.62 3.79 -7.40
C ILE A 71 2.91 4.26 -6.16
N ALA A 72 3.00 3.49 -5.08
CA ALA A 72 2.53 3.92 -3.77
C ALA A 72 3.71 4.17 -2.83
N LEU A 73 3.60 5.25 -2.05
CA LEU A 73 4.61 5.77 -1.13
C LEU A 73 4.15 5.53 0.31
N PRO A 74 4.63 4.46 0.97
CA PRO A 74 4.21 4.16 2.34
C PRO A 74 4.85 5.15 3.31
N ARG A 75 4.13 5.46 4.39
CA ARG A 75 4.60 6.30 5.48
C ARG A 75 4.56 5.54 6.80
N LEU A 76 5.57 5.78 7.62
CA LEU A 76 5.65 5.31 9.01
C LEU A 76 4.62 6.05 9.87
N ALA A 77 4.44 5.62 11.13
CA ALA A 77 3.44 6.20 12.05
C ALA A 77 3.64 7.71 12.29
N ASP A 78 4.89 8.18 12.31
CA ASP A 78 5.28 9.58 12.45
C ASP A 78 5.03 10.43 11.18
N GLY A 79 4.63 9.80 10.07
CA GLY A 79 4.40 10.44 8.77
C GLY A 79 5.63 10.49 7.86
N THR A 80 6.78 10.04 8.36
CA THR A 80 8.02 9.94 7.57
C THR A 80 7.82 8.95 6.43
N ARG A 81 8.29 9.31 5.23
CA ARG A 81 8.23 8.45 4.05
C ARG A 81 9.16 7.25 4.25
N ALA A 82 8.62 6.05 4.08
CA ALA A 82 9.42 4.83 4.10
C ALA A 82 10.45 4.85 2.95
N PRO A 83 11.62 4.21 3.09
CA PRO A 83 12.64 4.22 2.03
C PRO A 83 12.22 3.42 0.78
N GLY A 84 11.29 2.47 0.91
CA GLY A 84 10.78 1.67 -0.20
C GLY A 84 9.48 2.20 -0.81
N ILE A 85 9.11 1.59 -1.94
CA ILE A 85 7.86 1.84 -2.67
C ILE A 85 7.15 0.53 -2.98
N HIS A 86 5.83 0.61 -3.13
CA HIS A 86 5.02 -0.45 -3.73
C HIS A 86 4.71 -0.11 -5.18
N ARG A 87 4.88 -1.08 -6.07
CA ARG A 87 4.64 -0.96 -7.50
C ARG A 87 3.54 -1.93 -7.90
N THR A 88 2.50 -1.42 -8.56
CA THR A 88 1.48 -2.24 -9.21
C THR A 88 1.59 -2.04 -10.71
N PHE A 89 2.02 -3.07 -11.43
CA PHE A 89 2.16 -3.04 -12.88
C PHE A 89 0.78 -3.17 -13.50
N LEU A 90 0.51 -2.42 -14.57
CA LEU A 90 -0.75 -2.40 -15.29
C LEU A 90 -0.54 -2.90 -16.73
N MET A 91 -1.62 -3.35 -17.35
CA MET A 91 -1.67 -3.59 -18.79
C MET A 91 -1.51 -2.27 -19.55
N ASP A 92 -1.06 -2.34 -20.81
CA ASP A 92 -0.85 -1.16 -21.66
C ASP A 92 -2.13 -0.35 -21.93
N ASP A 93 -3.28 -1.00 -21.80
CA ASP A 93 -4.61 -0.38 -21.90
C ASP A 93 -5.21 0.03 -20.53
N GLY A 94 -4.49 -0.20 -19.43
CA GLY A 94 -4.95 0.08 -18.07
C GLY A 94 -6.12 -0.79 -17.59
N SER A 95 -6.55 -1.80 -18.36
CA SER A 95 -7.76 -2.58 -18.06
C SER A 95 -7.62 -3.49 -16.83
N ALA A 96 -6.40 -3.92 -16.55
CA ALA A 96 -6.10 -4.88 -15.50
C ALA A 96 -4.66 -4.71 -14.98
N LYS A 97 -4.33 -5.49 -13.96
CA LYS A 97 -2.94 -5.66 -13.53
C LYS A 97 -2.14 -6.34 -14.64
N GLY A 98 -0.96 -5.81 -14.91
CA GLY A 98 -0.02 -6.37 -15.87
C GLY A 98 0.74 -7.59 -15.32
N PRO A 99 1.56 -8.23 -16.16
CA PRO A 99 2.30 -9.44 -15.80
C PRO A 99 3.23 -9.28 -14.59
N GLY A 100 3.77 -8.08 -14.37
CA GLY A 100 4.63 -7.77 -13.22
C GLY A 100 3.91 -7.81 -11.86
N GLY A 101 2.57 -7.83 -11.86
CA GLY A 101 1.76 -7.95 -10.65
C GLY A 101 2.01 -6.82 -9.65
N LYS A 102 2.27 -7.20 -8.39
CA LYS A 102 2.62 -6.29 -7.29
C LYS A 102 4.04 -6.58 -6.82
N LYS A 103 4.90 -5.55 -6.73
CA LYS A 103 6.29 -5.71 -6.25
C LYS A 103 6.67 -4.59 -5.29
N MET A 104 7.49 -4.93 -4.30
CA MET A 104 8.18 -3.95 -3.45
C MET A 104 9.54 -3.62 -4.02
N LEU A 105 10.03 -2.42 -3.77
CA LEU A 105 11.42 -2.03 -3.96
C LEU A 105 11.87 -1.26 -2.73
N GLY A 106 12.93 -1.72 -2.05
CA GLY A 106 13.34 -1.17 -0.76
C GLY A 106 12.43 -1.61 0.40
N SER A 107 12.65 -1.01 1.58
CA SER A 107 11.94 -1.40 2.81
C SER A 107 10.66 -0.59 3.02
N VAL A 108 9.54 -1.29 3.23
CA VAL A 108 8.21 -0.72 3.56
C VAL A 108 7.69 -1.21 4.91
N ALA A 109 8.59 -1.72 5.76
CA ALA A 109 8.22 -2.30 7.06
C ALA A 109 7.53 -1.26 7.97
N GLU A 110 6.48 -1.69 8.67
CA GLU A 110 5.68 -0.87 9.61
C GLU A 110 5.00 0.36 8.98
N ALA A 111 5.05 0.50 7.65
CA ALA A 111 4.51 1.64 6.93
C ALA A 111 3.20 1.30 6.22
N ALA A 112 2.37 2.31 5.97
CA ALA A 112 1.14 2.19 5.18
C ALA A 112 1.01 3.36 4.21
N VAL A 113 0.33 3.13 3.09
CA VAL A 113 -0.03 4.19 2.13
C VAL A 113 -1.21 4.97 2.71
N ARG A 114 -1.00 6.26 2.99
CA ARG A 114 -2.01 7.12 3.61
C ARG A 114 -2.93 7.71 2.55
N LEU A 115 -3.91 6.93 2.10
CA LEU A 115 -4.81 7.33 1.00
C LEU A 115 -5.73 8.49 1.40
N PHE A 116 -6.15 8.54 2.67
CA PHE A 116 -7.03 9.60 3.18
C PHE A 116 -6.49 10.15 4.50
N ALA A 117 -6.68 11.45 4.74
CA ALA A 117 -6.28 12.07 6.00
C ALA A 117 -7.09 11.49 7.16
N MET A 118 -6.42 11.13 8.27
CA MET A 118 -7.11 10.67 9.46
C MET A 118 -7.90 11.85 10.07
N PRO A 119 -9.22 11.70 10.33
CA PRO A 119 -10.01 12.77 10.92
C PRO A 119 -9.60 13.02 12.38
N ALA A 120 -9.88 14.21 12.91
CA ALA A 120 -9.57 14.59 14.29
C ALA A 120 -10.19 13.64 15.34
N GLY A 121 -11.29 12.96 15.00
CA GLY A 121 -11.90 11.95 15.85
C GLY A 121 -11.09 10.65 16.01
N GLY A 122 -10.02 10.46 15.24
CA GLY A 122 -9.09 9.33 15.38
C GLY A 122 -9.60 7.99 14.87
N HIS A 123 -10.67 7.97 14.07
CA HIS A 123 -11.13 6.75 13.42
C HIS A 123 -10.37 6.52 12.13
N LEU A 124 -9.58 5.45 12.11
CA LEU A 124 -8.79 5.04 10.97
C LEU A 124 -9.19 3.63 10.50
N GLY A 125 -9.48 3.52 9.21
CA GLY A 125 -9.57 2.26 8.50
C GLY A 125 -8.20 1.77 8.03
N ILE A 126 -8.02 0.47 7.94
CA ILE A 126 -6.86 -0.11 7.27
C ILE A 126 -7.26 -1.32 6.43
N ALA A 127 -6.65 -1.48 5.25
CA ALA A 127 -6.84 -2.65 4.41
C ALA A 127 -5.48 -3.18 3.92
N GLU A 128 -5.45 -4.44 3.47
CA GLU A 128 -4.23 -5.02 2.90
C GLU A 128 -3.86 -4.36 1.56
N GLY A 129 -4.83 -4.17 0.66
CA GLY A 129 -4.61 -3.62 -0.68
C GLY A 129 -5.05 -2.16 -0.82
N ILE A 130 -4.43 -1.44 -1.77
CA ILE A 130 -4.83 -0.09 -2.16
C ILE A 130 -6.27 -0.09 -2.68
N GLU A 131 -6.59 -1.03 -3.58
CA GLU A 131 -7.94 -1.11 -4.16
C GLU A 131 -9.01 -1.41 -3.10
N THR A 132 -8.71 -2.30 -2.15
CA THR A 132 -9.60 -2.61 -1.02
C THR A 132 -9.79 -1.40 -0.11
N ALA A 133 -8.73 -0.64 0.15
CA ALA A 133 -8.82 0.58 0.96
C ALA A 133 -9.68 1.66 0.30
N LEU A 134 -9.52 1.87 -1.02
CA LEU A 134 -10.35 2.80 -1.79
C LEU A 134 -11.83 2.37 -1.79
N ALA A 135 -12.10 1.08 -2.01
CA ALA A 135 -13.46 0.54 -1.97
C ALA A 135 -14.09 0.72 -0.58
N ALA A 136 -13.34 0.43 0.50
CA ALA A 136 -13.82 0.60 1.86
C ALA A 136 -14.11 2.08 2.18
N HIS A 137 -13.28 3.01 1.73
CA HIS A 137 -13.57 4.43 1.87
C HIS A 137 -14.88 4.80 1.17
N ALA A 138 -15.05 4.41 -0.09
CA ALA A 138 -16.26 4.71 -0.87
C ALA A 138 -17.54 4.13 -0.25
N LEU A 139 -17.45 2.97 0.41
CA LEU A 139 -18.61 2.28 1.01
C LEU A 139 -18.96 2.76 2.42
N PHE A 140 -17.95 3.13 3.23
CA PHE A 140 -18.14 3.41 4.67
C PHE A 140 -17.80 4.84 5.08
N ASP A 141 -17.40 5.69 4.14
CA ASP A 141 -16.98 7.07 4.38
C ASP A 141 -15.94 7.17 5.53
N THR A 142 -15.08 6.17 5.60
CA THR A 142 -14.03 6.06 6.63
C THR A 142 -12.70 6.42 5.98
N ALA A 143 -11.83 7.18 6.64
CA ALA A 143 -10.47 7.39 6.16
C ALA A 143 -9.72 6.05 6.22
N VAL A 144 -9.27 5.50 5.09
CA VAL A 144 -8.64 4.16 5.02
C VAL A 144 -7.21 4.23 4.50
N TRP A 145 -6.27 3.56 5.16
CA TRP A 145 -4.89 3.39 4.70
C TRP A 145 -4.64 1.97 4.17
N ALA A 146 -3.63 1.81 3.32
CA ALA A 146 -3.27 0.51 2.75
C ALA A 146 -1.96 -0.02 3.36
N ALA A 147 -2.01 -1.16 4.03
CA ALA A 147 -0.86 -1.81 4.68
C ALA A 147 0.04 -2.59 3.72
N LEU A 148 -0.40 -2.77 2.46
CA LEU A 148 0.28 -3.41 1.34
C LEU A 148 0.48 -4.93 1.42
N SER A 149 0.40 -5.55 2.60
CA SER A 149 0.36 -7.00 2.78
C SER A 149 -0.22 -7.37 4.15
N ALA A 150 -0.64 -8.63 4.31
CA ALA A 150 -1.08 -9.16 5.61
C ALA A 150 0.02 -9.02 6.71
N ASP A 151 1.29 -9.28 6.36
CA ASP A 151 2.42 -9.06 7.25
C ASP A 151 2.63 -7.58 7.60
N GLY A 152 2.44 -6.70 6.61
CA GLY A 152 2.48 -5.24 6.80
C GLY A 152 1.43 -4.79 7.80
N LEU A 153 0.21 -5.31 7.66
CA LEU A 153 -0.91 -5.04 8.57
C LEU A 153 -0.61 -5.47 10.00
N ALA A 154 -0.03 -6.67 10.20
CA ALA A 154 0.31 -7.19 11.52
C ALA A 154 1.42 -6.37 12.24
N ARG A 155 2.30 -5.73 11.47
CA ARG A 155 3.42 -4.92 11.97
C ARG A 155 3.13 -3.43 11.97
N PHE A 156 1.98 -3.02 11.44
CA PHE A 156 1.66 -1.61 11.25
C PHE A 156 1.58 -0.91 12.61
N ARG A 157 2.27 0.23 12.71
CA ARG A 157 2.19 1.10 13.89
C ARG A 157 1.15 2.19 13.66
N TRP A 158 0.22 2.29 14.59
CA TRP A 158 -0.84 3.30 14.54
C TRP A 158 -0.27 4.70 14.74
N PRO A 159 -0.69 5.68 13.93
CA PRO A 159 -0.30 7.07 14.13
C PRO A 159 -0.87 7.60 15.45
N GLU A 160 -0.22 8.61 16.02
CA GLU A 160 -0.73 9.31 17.19
C GLU A 160 -2.13 9.88 16.92
N GLY A 161 -2.99 9.86 17.95
CA GLY A 161 -4.39 10.28 17.84
C GLY A 161 -5.35 9.22 17.31
N THR A 162 -4.88 8.01 16.99
CA THR A 162 -5.77 6.88 16.66
C THR A 162 -6.58 6.47 17.88
N THR A 163 -7.91 6.59 17.80
CA THR A 163 -8.85 6.22 18.87
C THR A 163 -9.64 4.96 18.52
N ARG A 164 -9.90 4.74 17.23
CA ARG A 164 -10.68 3.61 16.72
C ARG A 164 -10.05 3.09 15.45
N VAL A 165 -9.89 1.77 15.38
CA VAL A 165 -9.40 1.09 14.18
C VAL A 165 -10.51 0.24 13.58
N THR A 166 -10.60 0.25 12.25
CA THR A 166 -11.41 -0.68 11.48
C THR A 166 -10.55 -1.39 10.47
N ILE A 167 -10.50 -2.71 10.54
CA ILE A 167 -9.75 -3.53 9.58
C ILE A 167 -10.73 -3.98 8.49
N TYR A 168 -10.40 -3.68 7.24
CA TYR A 168 -11.12 -4.12 6.05
C TYR A 168 -10.30 -5.21 5.37
N ALA A 169 -10.74 -6.45 5.52
CA ALA A 169 -10.16 -7.60 4.85
C ALA A 169 -11.11 -8.08 3.75
N ASP A 170 -10.55 -8.43 2.59
CA ASP A 170 -11.27 -9.20 1.59
C ASP A 170 -11.39 -10.65 2.10
N ALA A 171 -12.58 -11.23 2.01
CA ALA A 171 -12.78 -12.65 2.28
C ALA A 171 -12.31 -13.43 1.04
N GLY A 172 -11.00 -13.54 0.86
CA GLY A 172 -10.37 -14.00 -0.38
C GLY A 172 -10.93 -15.32 -0.93
N ASP A 173 -10.88 -15.47 -2.26
CA ASP A 173 -10.86 -16.67 -3.13
C ASP A 173 -11.68 -17.95 -2.80
N ALA A 174 -12.57 -17.93 -1.81
CA ALA A 174 -13.60 -18.96 -1.58
C ALA A 174 -14.92 -18.62 -2.31
N GLY A 175 -14.99 -17.49 -3.02
CA GLY A 175 -16.20 -16.96 -3.64
C GLY A 175 -16.04 -16.66 -5.12
N ARG A 176 -15.49 -17.59 -5.91
CA ARG A 176 -15.70 -17.53 -7.36
C ARG A 176 -17.19 -17.79 -7.62
N GLN A 177 -17.90 -16.73 -8.01
CA GLN A 177 -19.34 -16.61 -8.33
C GLN A 177 -20.23 -16.07 -7.19
N ALA A 178 -20.37 -14.73 -7.09
CA ALA A 178 -21.63 -14.03 -6.72
C ALA A 178 -21.41 -12.50 -6.65
N PRO A 179 -22.43 -11.67 -6.95
CA PRO A 179 -22.36 -10.21 -6.84
C PRO A 179 -22.35 -9.79 -5.36
N MET A 180 -21.55 -8.76 -5.03
CA MET A 180 -21.41 -8.14 -3.70
C MET A 180 -21.04 -9.11 -2.55
N LEU A 181 -19.74 -9.25 -2.30
CA LEU A 181 -19.23 -9.97 -1.13
C LEU A 181 -19.34 -9.13 0.16
N PRO A 182 -19.74 -9.72 1.31
CA PRO A 182 -19.79 -9.04 2.60
C PRO A 182 -18.38 -8.88 3.19
N TRP A 183 -17.97 -7.63 3.41
CA TRP A 183 -16.79 -7.27 4.19
C TRP A 183 -16.92 -7.80 5.63
N ARG A 184 -15.80 -8.20 6.26
CA ARG A 184 -15.74 -8.35 7.73
C ARG A 184 -15.08 -7.11 8.33
N VAL A 185 -15.83 -6.33 9.11
CA VAL A 185 -15.28 -5.28 9.98
C VAL A 185 -15.10 -5.89 11.34
N THR A 186 -13.85 -6.09 11.71
CA THR A 186 -13.48 -6.30 13.10
C THR A 186 -13.21 -4.93 13.71
N ARG A 187 -14.00 -4.58 14.74
CA ARG A 187 -13.73 -3.41 15.58
C ARG A 187 -12.74 -3.84 16.65
N SER A 188 -11.57 -3.23 16.65
CA SER A 188 -10.60 -3.37 17.73
C SER A 188 -10.38 -2.01 18.38
N SER A 189 -10.57 -1.93 19.69
CA SER A 189 -10.15 -0.77 20.47
C SER A 189 -8.62 -0.80 20.59
N CYS A 190 -7.95 0.29 20.21
CA CYS A 190 -6.50 0.39 20.38
C CYS A 190 -6.15 0.39 21.88
N PRO A 191 -5.19 -0.43 22.36
CA PRO A 191 -4.63 -0.23 23.70
C PRO A 191 -4.00 1.16 23.76
N ARG A 192 -4.34 1.96 24.76
CA ARG A 192 -3.62 3.22 25.03
C ARG A 192 -2.14 2.86 25.25
N MET A 193 -1.25 3.34 24.39
CA MET A 193 0.19 3.25 24.67
C MET A 193 0.54 4.26 25.76
N PRO A 194 1.33 3.88 26.79
CA PRO A 194 1.86 4.84 27.74
C PRO A 194 2.91 5.71 27.03
N PHE A 195 2.89 7.00 27.37
CA PHE A 195 3.86 8.02 26.93
C PHE A 195 5.29 7.67 27.37
#